data_AF-A0A7S1J324-F1
#
_entry.id   AF-A0A7S1J324-F1
#
_cell.length_a   1.000
_cell.length_b   1.000
_cell.length_c   1.000
_cell.angle_alpha   90.00
_cell.angle_beta   90.00
_cell.angle_gamma   90.00
#
_symmetry.space_group_name_H-M   'P 1'
#
loop_
_entity.id
_entity.type
_entity.pdbx_description
1 polymer ?
#
loop_
_entity_poly.entity_id
_entity_poly.type
_entity_poly.pdbx_seq_one_letter_code
_entity_poly.pdbx_strand_id
1 'polypeptide(L)'
;VAVILCVVLWLPTGNYIDDFSTVFREDDASLPGDVWTFLVEVMKFHLHVVKFKHGPREIHLGMELTLTADGISFRLSDNRRAKYVAYIDVFLARDPPHGAMTCSEASELGGCPAWASNALFGRCGRVFLAPILDRATNDQAWNRLNHRLRRALQWW
;
A
#
# COMPACT_ATOMS: atom_id res chain seq x y z
N VAL A 1 13.64 -28.55 -37.28
CA VAL A 1 13.90 -27.50 -36.28
C VAL A 1 12.58 -27.22 -35.58
N ALA A 2 12.45 -27.58 -34.30
CA ALA A 2 11.26 -27.25 -33.53
C ALA A 2 11.28 -25.75 -33.26
N VAL A 3 10.36 -25.00 -33.87
CA VAL A 3 10.16 -23.59 -33.56
C VAL A 3 9.54 -23.56 -32.18
N ILE A 4 10.33 -23.25 -31.16
CA ILE A 4 9.79 -22.77 -29.89
C ILE A 4 9.19 -21.41 -30.24
N LEU A 5 7.89 -21.41 -30.51
CA LEU A 5 7.10 -20.18 -30.53
C LEU A 5 7.21 -19.63 -29.11
N CYS A 6 8.15 -18.72 -28.92
CA CYS A 6 8.20 -17.88 -27.74
C CYS A 6 7.01 -16.93 -27.89
N VAL A 7 5.82 -17.41 -27.56
CA VAL A 7 4.71 -16.53 -27.22
C VAL A 7 5.29 -15.66 -26.13
N VAL A 8 5.50 -14.39 -26.42
CA VAL A 8 5.86 -13.41 -25.41
C VAL A 8 4.67 -13.40 -24.48
N LEU A 9 4.75 -14.21 -23.43
CA LEU A 9 3.74 -14.28 -22.40
C LEU A 9 3.63 -12.86 -21.86
N TRP A 10 2.44 -12.29 -21.96
CA TRP A 10 2.13 -11.03 -21.31
C TRP A 10 2.27 -11.28 -19.82
N LEU A 11 3.42 -10.91 -19.25
CA LEU A 11 3.71 -11.12 -17.85
C LEU A 11 2.88 -10.13 -17.01
N PRO A 12 2.51 -10.49 -15.77
CA PRO A 12 1.92 -9.54 -14.84
C PRO A 12 2.78 -8.27 -14.76
N THR A 13 2.17 -7.11 -15.01
CA THR A 13 2.90 -5.83 -15.04
C THR A 13 3.29 -5.35 -13.64
N GLY A 14 2.72 -5.95 -12.59
CA GLY A 14 3.10 -5.70 -11.21
C GLY A 14 2.88 -6.93 -10.33
N ASN A 15 3.82 -7.20 -9.44
CA ASN A 15 3.68 -8.24 -8.43
C ASN A 15 4.27 -7.80 -7.08
N TYR A 16 3.69 -8.31 -6.00
CA TYR A 16 4.23 -8.20 -4.66
C TYR A 16 4.02 -9.52 -3.92
N ILE A 17 5.09 -10.31 -3.78
CA ILE A 17 5.08 -11.66 -3.19
C ILE A 17 4.06 -12.56 -3.93
N ASP A 18 2.85 -12.70 -3.41
CA ASP A 18 1.75 -13.54 -3.92
C ASP A 18 0.63 -12.75 -4.60
N ASP A 19 0.68 -11.41 -4.54
CA ASP A 19 -0.26 -10.54 -5.24
C ASP A 19 0.25 -10.23 -6.66
N PHE A 20 -0.55 -10.55 -7.67
CA PHE A 20 -0.26 -10.27 -9.08
C PHE A 20 -1.32 -9.33 -9.66
N SER A 21 -0.87 -8.34 -10.41
CA SER A 21 -1.71 -7.34 -11.07
C SER A 21 -1.25 -7.17 -12.52
N THR A 22 -2.20 -6.87 -13.39
CA THR A 22 -1.92 -6.68 -14.82
C THR A 22 -2.96 -5.75 -15.41
N VAL A 23 -2.53 -4.93 -16.36
CA VAL A 23 -3.40 -3.97 -17.05
C VAL A 23 -3.42 -4.33 -18.52
N PHE A 24 -4.62 -4.48 -19.06
CA PHE A 24 -4.85 -4.74 -20.48
C PHE A 24 -5.83 -3.72 -21.02
N ARG A 25 -5.82 -3.53 -22.34
CA ARG A 25 -6.91 -2.83 -23.01
C ARG A 25 -8.10 -3.78 -23.16
N GLU A 26 -9.31 -3.24 -23.14
CA GLU A 26 -10.55 -4.02 -23.20
C GLU A 26 -10.72 -4.78 -24.53
N ASP A 27 -10.12 -4.29 -25.62
CA ASP A 27 -10.17 -4.91 -26.94
C ASP A 27 -9.32 -6.19 -27.06
N ASP A 28 -8.48 -6.49 -26.06
CA ASP A 28 -7.56 -7.63 -26.05
C ASP A 28 -8.13 -8.81 -25.24
N ALA A 29 -9.19 -9.44 -25.78
CA ALA A 29 -9.97 -10.45 -25.08
C ALA A 29 -9.20 -11.74 -24.67
N SER A 30 -8.06 -12.04 -25.30
CA SER A 30 -7.27 -13.25 -24.99
C SER A 30 -6.31 -13.06 -23.81
N LEU A 31 -5.89 -11.82 -23.51
CA LEU A 31 -4.82 -11.56 -22.55
C LEU A 31 -5.10 -12.00 -21.10
N PRO A 32 -6.32 -11.85 -20.56
CA PRO A 32 -6.63 -12.36 -19.22
C PRO A 32 -6.47 -13.88 -19.12
N GLY A 33 -6.81 -14.61 -20.19
CA GLY A 33 -6.67 -16.07 -20.27
C GLY A 33 -5.21 -16.51 -20.31
N ASP A 34 -4.36 -15.80 -21.05
CA ASP A 34 -2.93 -16.13 -21.16
C ASP A 34 -2.20 -15.94 -19.82
N VAL A 35 -2.49 -14.86 -19.08
CA VAL A 35 -1.93 -14.65 -17.74
C VAL A 35 -2.43 -15.73 -16.76
N TRP A 36 -3.70 -16.10 -16.87
CA TRP A 36 -4.26 -17.18 -16.07
C TRP A 36 -3.54 -18.50 -16.31
N THR A 37 -3.42 -18.90 -17.57
CA THR A 37 -2.71 -20.12 -17.98
C THR A 37 -1.26 -20.09 -17.50
N PHE A 38 -0.57 -18.97 -17.62
CA PHE A 38 0.80 -18.85 -17.12
C PHE A 38 0.91 -19.08 -15.61
N LEU A 39 0.09 -18.38 -14.80
CA LEU A 39 0.16 -18.47 -13.34
C LEU A 39 -0.22 -19.87 -12.83
N VAL A 40 -1.24 -20.51 -13.41
CA VAL A 40 -1.75 -21.80 -12.93
C VAL A 40 -0.99 -22.96 -13.57
N GLU A 41 -0.86 -22.97 -14.90
CA GLU A 41 -0.37 -24.15 -15.61
C GLU A 41 1.15 -24.19 -15.70
N VAL A 42 1.81 -23.03 -15.80
CA VAL A 42 3.28 -22.95 -15.87
C VAL A 42 3.88 -22.80 -14.47
N MET A 43 3.46 -21.78 -13.73
CA MET A 43 4.02 -21.45 -12.40
C MET A 43 3.45 -22.31 -11.26
N LYS A 44 2.38 -23.08 -11.51
CA LYS A 44 1.73 -23.99 -10.54
C LYS A 44 1.18 -23.26 -9.29
N PHE A 45 0.77 -22.01 -9.41
CA PHE A 45 0.10 -21.32 -8.32
C PHE A 45 -1.31 -21.87 -8.07
N HIS A 46 -1.68 -21.92 -6.79
CA HIS A 46 -3.05 -22.22 -6.38
C HIS A 46 -3.82 -20.91 -6.24
N LEU A 47 -4.68 -20.62 -7.22
CA LEU A 47 -5.44 -19.37 -7.21
C LEU A 47 -6.66 -19.46 -6.31
N HIS A 48 -6.87 -18.42 -5.52
CA HIS A 48 -8.11 -18.20 -4.81
C HIS A 48 -9.09 -17.47 -5.73
N VAL A 49 -9.98 -18.19 -6.42
CA VAL A 49 -10.94 -17.62 -7.39
C VAL A 49 -11.73 -16.43 -6.83
N VAL A 50 -12.09 -16.46 -5.54
CA VAL A 50 -12.81 -15.37 -4.87
C VAL A 50 -12.00 -14.05 -4.80
N LYS A 51 -10.67 -14.17 -4.76
CA LYS A 51 -9.74 -13.03 -4.78
C LYS A 51 -9.46 -12.52 -6.19
N PHE A 52 -9.79 -13.28 -7.24
CA PHE A 52 -9.65 -12.80 -8.61
C PHE A 52 -10.65 -11.67 -8.84
N LYS A 53 -10.13 -10.49 -9.14
CA LYS A 53 -10.91 -9.28 -9.43
C LYS A 53 -10.50 -8.77 -10.81
N HIS A 54 -11.48 -8.28 -11.56
CA HIS A 54 -11.28 -7.62 -12.83
C HIS A 54 -12.09 -6.33 -12.87
N GLY A 55 -11.69 -5.41 -13.74
CA GLY A 55 -12.35 -4.14 -13.94
C GLY A 55 -11.42 -2.95 -13.72
N PRO A 56 -11.96 -1.72 -13.84
CA PRO A 56 -11.14 -0.50 -13.81
C PRO A 56 -10.66 -0.15 -12.41
N ARG A 57 -11.11 -0.84 -11.36
CA ARG A 57 -10.76 -0.56 -9.96
C ARG A 57 -10.12 -1.79 -9.32
N GLU A 58 -8.96 -1.57 -8.71
CA GLU A 58 -8.20 -2.58 -7.98
C GLU A 58 -7.86 -2.08 -6.57
N ILE A 59 -7.88 -2.98 -5.60
CA ILE A 59 -7.26 -2.74 -4.29
C ILE A 59 -5.96 -3.55 -4.24
N HIS A 60 -4.82 -2.87 -4.31
CA HIS A 60 -3.49 -3.47 -4.28
C HIS A 60 -2.72 -3.02 -3.04
N LEU A 61 -2.33 -3.97 -2.18
CA LEU A 61 -1.63 -3.72 -0.90
C LEU A 61 -2.34 -2.74 0.06
N GLY A 62 -3.63 -2.45 -0.16
CA GLY A 62 -4.41 -1.48 0.60
C GLY A 62 -4.40 -0.06 0.01
N MET A 63 -3.77 0.14 -1.15
CA MET A 63 -4.07 1.25 -2.05
C MET A 63 -5.24 0.88 -2.95
N GLU A 64 -6.02 1.87 -3.32
CA GLU A 64 -7.02 1.77 -4.36
C GLU A 64 -6.48 2.47 -5.61
N LEU A 65 -6.39 1.70 -6.69
CA LEU A 65 -6.10 2.16 -8.03
C LEU A 65 -7.41 2.17 -8.81
N THR A 66 -7.73 3.29 -9.47
CA THR A 66 -8.86 3.36 -10.40
C THR A 66 -8.38 3.94 -11.73
N LEU A 67 -8.56 3.18 -12.79
CA LEU A 67 -8.32 3.57 -14.17
C LEU A 67 -9.60 4.19 -14.72
N THR A 68 -9.48 5.40 -15.25
CA THR A 68 -10.56 6.15 -15.88
C THR A 68 -10.11 6.62 -17.26
N ALA A 69 -11.04 7.04 -18.10
CA ALA A 69 -10.69 7.65 -19.39
C ALA A 69 -9.81 8.90 -19.23
N ASP A 70 -9.97 9.63 -18.12
CA ASP A 70 -9.25 10.86 -17.82
C ASP A 70 -7.89 10.63 -17.12
N GLY A 71 -7.57 9.38 -16.79
CA GLY A 71 -6.29 9.00 -16.18
C GLY A 71 -6.42 8.04 -14.99
N ILE A 72 -5.44 8.11 -14.10
CA ILE A 72 -5.26 7.16 -12.99
C ILE A 72 -5.51 7.87 -11.67
N SER A 73 -6.45 7.36 -10.89
CA SER A 73 -6.64 7.71 -9.49
C SER A 73 -5.93 6.70 -8.60
N PHE A 74 -5.12 7.18 -7.66
CA PHE A 74 -4.39 6.36 -6.72
C PHE A 74 -4.52 6.95 -5.32
N ARG A 75 -5.15 6.20 -4.41
CA ARG A 75 -5.47 6.66 -3.05
C ARG A 75 -5.37 5.51 -2.05
N LEU A 76 -5.40 5.81 -0.76
CA LEU A 76 -5.60 4.76 0.25
C LEU A 76 -7.00 4.16 0.11
N SER A 77 -7.11 2.84 0.23
CA SER A 77 -8.42 2.19 0.35
C SER A 77 -9.12 2.63 1.64
N ASP A 78 -10.46 2.71 1.61
CA ASP A 78 -11.24 3.17 2.76
C ASP A 78 -10.98 2.31 4.02
N ASN A 79 -10.79 1.00 3.84
CA ASN A 79 -10.44 0.09 4.93
C ASN A 79 -9.06 0.42 5.53
N ARG A 80 -8.04 0.62 4.69
CA ARG A 80 -6.68 0.96 5.17
C ARG A 80 -6.67 2.32 5.85
N ARG A 81 -7.34 3.30 5.27
CA ARG A 81 -7.52 4.64 5.85
C ARG A 81 -8.19 4.55 7.23
N ALA A 82 -9.31 3.83 7.35
CA ALA A 82 -10.00 3.67 8.62
C ALA A 82 -9.12 3.03 9.70
N LYS A 83 -8.31 2.03 9.32
CA LYS A 83 -7.33 1.41 10.24
C LYS A 83 -6.26 2.40 10.70
N TYR A 84 -5.72 3.22 9.80
CA TYR A 84 -4.71 4.21 10.14
C TYR A 84 -5.27 5.30 11.06
N VAL A 85 -6.46 5.83 10.74
CA VAL A 85 -7.15 6.81 11.58
C VAL A 85 -7.39 6.25 12.98
N ALA A 86 -7.99 5.06 13.08
CA ALA A 86 -8.25 4.43 14.37
C ALA A 86 -6.96 4.23 15.20
N TYR A 87 -5.85 3.88 14.56
CA TYR A 87 -4.57 3.69 15.24
C TYR A 87 -3.95 5.02 15.70
N ILE A 88 -4.04 6.08 14.89
CA ILE A 88 -3.62 7.44 15.25
C ILE A 88 -4.45 7.97 16.42
N ASP A 89 -5.77 7.77 16.38
CA ASP A 89 -6.71 8.21 17.40
C ASP A 89 -6.40 7.61 18.78
N VAL A 90 -5.92 6.35 18.84
CA VAL A 90 -5.45 5.74 20.09
C VAL A 90 -4.37 6.60 20.76
N PHE A 91 -3.45 7.18 20.01
CA PHE A 91 -2.39 8.02 20.58
C PHE A 91 -2.87 9.44 20.90
N LEU A 92 -3.76 9.99 20.07
CA LEU A 92 -4.33 11.32 20.29
C LEU A 92 -5.28 11.36 21.50
N ALA A 93 -5.99 10.26 21.75
CA ALA A 93 -6.94 10.11 22.86
C ALA A 93 -6.28 9.86 24.22
N ARG A 94 -4.97 9.54 24.29
CA ARG A 94 -4.25 9.40 25.56
C ARG A 94 -4.25 10.76 26.29
N ASP A 95 -4.79 10.77 27.51
CA ASP A 95 -5.20 11.96 28.24
C ASP A 95 -4.10 13.05 28.34
N PRO A 96 -4.46 14.33 28.10
CA PRO A 96 -3.62 15.45 28.50
C PRO A 96 -3.40 15.45 30.02
N PRO A 97 -2.22 15.87 30.51
CA PRO A 97 -1.20 16.63 29.77
C PRO A 97 -0.13 15.77 29.08
N HIS A 98 -0.23 14.44 29.14
CA HIS A 98 0.86 13.53 28.77
C HIS A 98 0.40 12.31 27.97
N GLY A 99 -0.33 12.54 26.87
CA GLY A 99 -0.39 11.52 25.82
C GLY A 99 1.02 11.01 25.54
N ALA A 100 1.21 9.70 25.55
CA ALA A 100 2.52 9.07 25.46
C ALA A 100 2.62 8.20 24.21
N MET A 101 3.80 8.14 23.62
CA MET A 101 4.18 7.29 22.51
C MET A 101 5.65 6.92 22.69
N THR A 102 5.88 5.65 22.94
CA THR A 102 7.21 5.03 22.99
C THR A 102 7.86 5.01 21.60
N CYS A 103 9.18 4.79 21.54
CA CYS A 103 9.88 4.66 20.27
C CYS A 103 9.40 3.45 19.46
N SER A 104 9.06 2.33 20.12
CA SER A 104 8.49 1.15 19.46
C SER A 104 7.13 1.46 18.84
N GLU A 105 6.24 2.14 19.57
CA GLU A 105 4.92 2.55 19.06
C GLU A 105 5.06 3.54 17.90
N ALA A 106 6.02 4.46 17.97
CA ALA A 106 6.31 5.36 16.86
C ALA A 106 6.92 4.65 15.64
N SER A 107 7.69 3.59 15.85
CA SER A 107 8.26 2.76 14.76
C SER A 107 7.15 1.98 14.05
N GLU A 108 6.28 1.32 14.82
CA GLU A 108 5.11 0.61 14.30
C GLU A 108 4.16 1.57 13.57
N LEU A 109 3.82 2.69 14.20
CA LEU A 109 2.99 3.72 13.60
C LEU A 109 3.68 4.40 12.43
N GLY A 110 4.99 4.57 12.42
CA GLY A 110 5.72 5.27 11.36
C GLY A 110 5.82 4.44 10.08
N GLY A 111 5.95 3.12 10.18
CA GLY A 111 6.07 2.23 9.03
C GLY A 111 4.84 2.22 8.12
N CYS A 112 3.66 2.16 8.72
CA CYS A 112 2.36 2.14 8.02
C CYS A 112 2.13 3.35 7.07
N PRO A 113 2.10 4.60 7.57
CA PRO A 113 1.93 5.80 6.77
C PRO A 113 3.15 6.12 5.94
N ALA A 114 4.37 5.67 6.30
CA ALA A 114 5.54 5.87 5.45
C ALA A 114 5.39 5.15 4.11
N TRP A 115 4.87 3.93 4.11
CA TRP A 115 4.58 3.21 2.88
C TRP A 115 3.56 3.96 2.01
N ALA A 116 2.42 4.36 2.59
CA ALA A 116 1.37 5.07 1.88
C ALA A 116 1.81 6.47 1.40
N SER A 117 2.56 7.20 2.22
CA SER A 117 3.13 8.52 1.87
C SER A 117 4.11 8.42 0.71
N ASN A 118 4.96 7.39 0.70
CA ASN A 118 5.91 7.15 -0.37
C ASN A 118 5.18 6.76 -1.66
N ALA A 119 4.13 5.94 -1.56
CA ALA A 119 3.33 5.52 -2.70
C ALA A 119 2.61 6.71 -3.37
N LEU A 120 2.08 7.66 -2.57
CA LEU A 120 1.30 8.80 -3.08
C LEU A 120 2.16 10.02 -3.47
N PHE A 121 3.19 10.32 -2.69
CA PHE A 121 3.95 11.58 -2.79
C PHE A 121 5.45 11.37 -3.02
N GLY A 122 5.89 10.13 -3.23
CA GLY A 122 7.29 9.79 -3.38
C GLY A 122 8.13 10.25 -2.19
N ARG A 123 9.30 10.83 -2.47
CA ARG A 123 10.24 11.29 -1.42
C ARG A 123 9.67 12.39 -0.53
N CYS A 124 8.74 13.20 -1.04
CA CYS A 124 8.15 14.32 -0.30
C CYS A 124 7.24 13.83 0.83
N GLY A 125 6.63 12.65 0.68
CA GLY A 125 5.72 12.09 1.68
C GLY A 125 6.37 11.86 3.06
N ARG A 126 7.67 11.52 3.10
CA ARG A 126 8.39 11.27 4.37
C ARG A 126 8.57 12.53 5.21
N VAL A 127 8.57 13.72 4.60
CA VAL A 127 8.79 14.97 5.33
C VAL A 127 7.69 15.21 6.37
N PHE A 128 6.45 14.86 6.03
CA PHE A 128 5.31 14.99 6.94
C PHE A 128 5.35 13.99 8.10
N LEU A 129 6.11 12.91 7.95
CA LEU A 129 6.29 11.87 8.96
C LEU A 129 7.53 12.08 9.83
N ALA A 130 8.37 13.08 9.53
CA ALA A 130 9.63 13.28 10.22
C ALA A 130 9.49 13.28 11.76
N PRO A 131 8.51 13.97 12.39
CA PRO A 131 8.37 13.92 13.84
C PRO A 131 8.10 12.52 14.42
N ILE A 132 7.39 11.66 13.68
CA ILE A 132 7.08 10.28 14.07
C ILE A 132 8.34 9.41 13.88
N LEU A 133 9.02 9.54 12.74
CA LEU A 133 10.22 8.77 12.41
C LEU A 133 11.43 9.15 13.30
N ASP A 134 11.55 10.43 13.66
CA ASP A 134 12.55 10.91 14.61
C ASP A 134 12.29 10.34 16.01
N ARG A 135 11.02 10.19 16.40
CA ARG A 135 10.66 9.50 17.65
C ARG A 135 11.01 8.01 17.58
N ALA A 136 10.75 7.36 16.46
CA ALA A 136 11.00 5.93 16.28
C ALA A 136 12.48 5.55 16.43
N THR A 137 13.40 6.45 16.07
CA THR A 137 14.84 6.20 16.04
C THR A 137 15.62 6.79 17.23
N ASN A 138 14.94 7.52 18.13
CA ASN A 138 15.58 8.18 19.26
C ASN A 138 15.26 7.45 20.58
N ASP A 139 16.10 6.49 20.94
CA ASP A 139 15.95 5.67 22.15
C ASP A 139 15.98 6.47 23.46
N GLN A 140 16.51 7.70 23.42
CA GLN A 140 16.57 8.61 24.57
C GLN A 140 15.38 9.60 24.61
N ALA A 141 14.46 9.52 23.64
CA ALA A 141 13.33 10.42 23.58
C ALA A 141 12.35 10.18 24.74
N TRP A 142 11.92 11.26 25.39
CA TRP A 142 10.85 11.18 26.37
C TRP A 142 9.56 10.70 25.72
N ASN A 143 8.94 9.65 26.29
CA ASN A 143 7.70 9.06 25.78
C ASN A 143 6.54 10.04 25.62
N ARG A 144 6.57 11.24 26.22
CA ARG A 144 5.52 12.25 26.04
C ARG A 144 5.40 12.72 24.57
N LEU A 145 4.16 12.82 24.08
CA LEU A 145 3.79 13.48 22.83
C LEU A 145 4.04 14.98 22.97
N ASN A 146 5.07 15.48 22.29
CA ASN A 146 5.29 16.93 22.19
C ASN A 146 4.35 17.56 21.13
N HIS A 147 4.29 18.89 21.11
CA HIS A 147 3.43 19.63 20.18
C HIS A 147 3.69 19.27 18.71
N ARG A 148 4.95 19.08 18.30
CA ARG A 148 5.30 18.75 16.91
C ARG A 148 4.78 17.36 16.52
N LEU A 149 5.00 16.36 17.37
CA LEU A 149 4.54 14.99 17.14
C LEU A 149 3.01 14.92 17.11
N ARG A 150 2.32 15.61 18.03
CA ARG A 150 0.85 15.69 18.03
C ARG A 150 0.31 16.35 16.74
N ARG A 151 0.95 17.41 16.25
CA ARG A 151 0.55 18.06 14.98
C ARG A 151 0.80 17.16 13.77
N ALA A 152 1.89 16.40 13.75
CA ALA A 152 2.13 15.41 12.71
C ALA A 152 1.04 14.33 12.69
N LEU A 153 0.65 13.83 13.86
CA LEU A 153 -0.44 12.86 14.01
C LEU A 153 -1.80 13.42 13.58
N GLN A 154 -2.09 14.70 13.85
CA GLN A 154 -3.37 15.32 13.44
C GLN A 154 -3.44 15.64 11.95
N TRP A 155 -2.30 15.81 11.29
CA TRP A 155 -2.26 16.04 9.85
C TRP A 155 -2.50 14.76 9.06
N TRP A 156 -2.01 13.64 9.58
CA TRP A 156 -2.08 12.31 8.97
C TRP A 156 -3.42 11.62 9.26
#